data_AF-W1I8D4-F1
#
_entry.id   AF-W1I8D4-F1
#
_cell.length_a   1.000
_cell.length_b   1.000
_cell.length_c   1.000
_cell.angle_alpha   90.00
_cell.angle_beta   90.00
_cell.angle_gamma   90.00
#
_symmetry.space_group_name_H-M   'P 1'
#
loop_
_entity.id
_entity.type
_entity.pdbx_description
1 polymer ?
#
loop_
_entity_poly.entity_id
_entity_poly.type
_entity_poly.pdbx_seq_one_letter_code
_entity_poly.pdbx_strand_id
1 'polypeptide(L)'
;MQSNAALEYDYTVAKLFTYTTILFGFVGMLIGTLIASQLAFPELNYLFGEYGTFSRLRPLHTNIVIFGFTVSGVFATFYYLAQRVLKVSMAESKFVMFIGKLALWTLLLLAVGMVVSLFLGMSTSKEYAQMEWPLDLLTVVVWVLWGVAMFGLIGMRREKALYISLWYYIACFLGVAMLYLFNNMEIPTYFATEGLGSITHSVSMYSGTNDALVQWWWGHNAVAFVFTVPIVAMIYYFLPKESGQAIYSYKLSLLSFWGLMFVYLWAGSHHLLMVYSTRLDADYGIGIFSTFLFCHHGDLRLTCFLL
;
A
#
# COMPACT_ATOMS: atom_id res chain seq x y z
N MET A 1 -21.01 -31.70 -8.47
CA MET A 1 -21.55 -32.26 -7.21
C MET A 1 -21.14 -31.33 -6.08
N GLN A 2 -22.08 -30.54 -5.55
CA GLN A 2 -21.82 -29.79 -4.31
C GLN A 2 -21.90 -30.79 -3.16
N SER A 3 -20.77 -31.09 -2.52
CA SER A 3 -20.79 -31.92 -1.33
C SER A 3 -21.51 -31.15 -0.21
N ASN A 4 -22.51 -31.78 0.40
CA ASN A 4 -23.22 -31.29 1.59
C ASN A 4 -22.36 -31.36 2.87
N ALA A 5 -21.04 -31.36 2.74
CA ALA A 5 -20.14 -31.26 3.89
C ALA A 5 -20.14 -29.82 4.40
N ALA A 6 -20.20 -29.65 5.72
CA ALA A 6 -19.98 -28.34 6.34
C ALA A 6 -18.66 -27.77 5.83
N LEU A 7 -18.69 -26.55 5.30
CA LEU A 7 -17.49 -25.86 4.83
C LEU A 7 -16.58 -25.59 6.02
N GLU A 8 -15.53 -26.40 6.17
CA GLU A 8 -14.46 -26.15 7.12
C GLU A 8 -13.41 -25.23 6.50
N TYR A 9 -13.24 -24.05 7.08
CA TYR A 9 -12.27 -23.06 6.60
C TYR A 9 -10.89 -23.31 7.20
N ASP A 10 -9.87 -23.28 6.35
CA ASP A 10 -8.48 -23.35 6.79
C ASP A 10 -7.95 -21.95 7.13
N TYR A 11 -7.75 -21.69 8.42
CA TYR A 11 -7.22 -20.42 8.92
C TYR A 11 -5.71 -20.41 9.14
N THR A 12 -4.97 -21.44 8.72
CA THR A 12 -3.53 -21.55 8.96
C THR A 12 -2.78 -20.34 8.44
N VAL A 13 -3.00 -19.97 7.18
CA VAL A 13 -2.33 -18.82 6.55
C VAL A 13 -2.75 -17.50 7.21
N ALA A 14 -4.05 -17.33 7.49
CA ALA A 14 -4.56 -16.13 8.16
C ALA A 14 -3.95 -15.93 9.55
N LYS A 15 -3.83 -17.01 10.34
CA LYS A 15 -3.18 -16.99 11.66
C LYS A 15 -1.71 -16.62 11.58
N LEU A 16 -0.98 -17.22 10.62
CA LEU A 16 0.44 -16.91 10.43
C LEU A 16 0.64 -15.43 10.09
N PHE A 17 -0.14 -14.87 9.16
CA PHE A 17 -0.09 -13.44 8.87
C PHE A 17 -0.47 -12.58 10.08
N THR A 18 -1.44 -13.01 10.90
CA THR A 18 -1.80 -12.29 12.13
C THR A 18 -0.65 -12.25 13.13
N TYR A 19 0.07 -13.35 13.33
CA TYR A 19 1.27 -13.35 14.19
C TYR A 19 2.36 -12.43 13.65
N THR A 20 2.58 -12.45 12.33
CA THR A 20 3.50 -11.55 11.65
C THR A 20 3.10 -10.08 11.83
N THR A 21 1.81 -9.75 11.70
CA THR A 21 1.27 -8.41 11.97
C THR A 21 1.57 -7.97 13.39
N ILE A 22 1.27 -8.80 14.39
CA ILE A 22 1.51 -8.44 15.81
C ILE A 22 3.00 -8.20 16.05
N LEU A 23 3.87 -9.06 15.52
CA LEU A 23 5.31 -8.94 15.66
C LEU A 23 5.84 -7.62 15.08
N PHE A 24 5.54 -7.34 13.80
CA PHE A 24 6.00 -6.11 13.16
C PHE A 24 5.30 -4.87 13.69
N GLY A 25 4.06 -4.97 14.16
CA GLY A 25 3.35 -3.89 14.83
C GLY A 25 4.07 -3.49 16.11
N PHE A 26 4.43 -4.47 16.95
CA PHE A 26 5.18 -4.20 18.17
C PHE A 26 6.56 -3.59 17.87
N VAL A 27 7.34 -4.21 16.97
CA VAL A 27 8.69 -3.74 16.61
C VAL A 27 8.63 -2.34 15.97
N GLY A 28 7.70 -2.11 15.05
CA GLY A 28 7.53 -0.83 14.37
C GLY A 28 7.18 0.30 15.34
N MET A 29 6.21 0.07 16.24
CA MET A 29 5.80 1.07 17.23
C MET A 29 6.89 1.33 18.28
N LEU A 30 7.69 0.32 18.64
CA LEU A 30 8.83 0.49 19.53
C LEU A 30 9.89 1.41 18.91
N ILE A 31 10.25 1.19 17.64
CA ILE A 31 11.17 2.09 16.92
C ILE A 31 10.55 3.48 16.77
N GLY A 32 9.23 3.57 16.53
CA GLY A 32 8.50 4.83 16.50
C GLY A 32 8.63 5.65 17.79
N THR A 33 8.52 4.97 18.93
CA THR A 33 8.68 5.58 20.26
C THR A 33 10.12 6.03 20.48
N LEU A 34 11.10 5.24 20.02
CA LEU A 34 12.51 5.58 20.09
C LEU A 34 12.83 6.85 19.26
N ILE A 35 12.40 6.91 18.00
CA ILE A 35 12.68 8.07 17.14
C ILE A 35 11.92 9.33 17.58
N ALA A 36 10.72 9.18 18.17
CA ALA A 36 10.02 10.29 18.81
C ALA A 36 10.81 10.81 20.02
N SER A 37 11.39 9.91 20.81
CA SER A 37 12.25 10.29 21.94
C SER A 37 13.54 10.97 21.45
N GLN A 38 14.10 10.57 20.31
CA GLN A 38 15.27 11.21 19.70
C GLN A 38 15.00 12.65 19.23
N LEU A 39 13.77 12.99 18.85
CA LEU A 39 13.38 14.36 18.54
C LEU A 39 13.27 15.24 19.81
N ALA A 40 12.84 14.66 20.92
CA ALA A 40 12.76 15.36 22.21
C ALA A 40 14.14 15.49 22.90
N PHE A 41 14.96 14.44 22.81
CA PHE A 41 16.28 14.34 23.43
C PHE A 41 17.31 13.92 22.36
N PRO A 42 17.94 14.88 21.67
CA PRO A 42 18.86 14.61 20.56
C PRO A 42 20.06 13.73 20.95
N GLU A 43 20.45 13.69 22.22
CA GLU A 43 21.53 12.84 22.75
C GLU A 43 21.30 11.35 22.48
N LEU A 44 20.05 10.91 22.38
CA LEU A 44 19.67 9.53 22.10
C LEU A 44 20.07 9.07 20.68
N ASN A 45 20.44 9.99 19.78
CA ASN A 45 20.96 9.62 18.46
C ASN A 45 22.33 8.95 18.53
N TYR A 46 23.12 9.24 19.57
CA TYR A 46 24.50 8.74 19.70
C TYR A 46 24.60 7.39 20.42
N LEU A 47 23.48 6.83 20.90
CA LEU A 47 23.44 5.59 21.68
C LEU A 47 24.01 4.37 20.93
N PHE A 48 23.77 4.28 19.62
CA PHE A 48 24.19 3.14 18.78
C PHE A 48 25.09 3.58 17.61
N GLY A 49 25.82 4.68 17.78
CA GLY A 49 26.67 5.25 16.73
C GLY A 49 25.87 5.57 15.46
N GLU A 50 26.45 5.28 14.30
CA GLU A 50 25.86 5.58 12.99
C GLU A 50 24.50 4.90 12.75
N TYR A 51 24.31 3.69 13.30
CA TYR A 51 23.09 2.89 13.13
C TYR A 51 21.94 3.34 14.04
N GLY A 52 22.24 4.15 15.07
CA GLY A 52 21.25 4.71 15.99
C GLY A 52 20.67 6.04 15.54
N THR A 53 21.09 6.57 14.39
CA THR A 53 20.71 7.92 13.96
C THR A 53 19.26 8.00 13.50
N PHE A 54 18.59 9.11 13.81
CA PHE A 54 17.20 9.37 13.40
C PHE A 54 17.00 9.23 11.89
N SER A 55 17.97 9.65 11.08
CA SER A 55 17.90 9.59 9.61
C SER A 55 17.82 8.16 9.06
N ARG A 56 18.43 7.17 9.74
CA ARG A 56 18.34 5.74 9.36
C ARG A 56 17.16 5.04 10.00
N LEU A 57 16.84 5.36 11.26
CA LEU A 57 15.74 4.74 11.98
C LEU A 57 14.36 5.21 11.49
N ARG A 58 14.24 6.43 10.96
CA ARG A 58 12.97 6.95 10.38
C ARG A 58 12.47 6.10 9.21
N PRO A 59 13.23 5.92 8.11
CA PRO A 59 12.76 5.09 6.99
C PRO A 59 12.54 3.64 7.42
N LEU A 60 13.34 3.12 8.36
CA LEU A 60 13.14 1.78 8.93
C LEU A 60 11.79 1.66 9.66
N HIS A 61 11.47 2.60 10.56
CA HIS A 61 10.18 2.66 11.24
C HIS A 61 9.02 2.68 10.26
N THR A 62 9.08 3.61 9.29
CA THR A 62 8.03 3.77 8.28
C THR A 62 7.80 2.49 7.48
N ASN A 63 8.87 1.83 7.01
CA ASN A 63 8.76 0.59 6.23
C ASN A 63 8.26 -0.60 7.08
N ILE A 64 8.72 -0.74 8.32
CA ILE A 64 8.25 -1.81 9.22
C ILE A 64 6.76 -1.62 9.53
N VAL A 65 6.30 -0.39 9.79
CA VAL A 65 4.88 -0.15 10.09
C VAL A 65 4.01 -0.34 8.85
N ILE A 66 4.45 0.11 7.67
CA ILE A 66 3.65 0.00 6.45
C ILE A 66 3.69 -1.43 5.89
N PHE A 67 4.86 -1.90 5.48
CA PHE A 67 5.01 -3.18 4.79
C PHE A 67 5.02 -4.36 5.76
N GLY A 68 5.57 -4.19 6.96
CA GLY A 68 5.58 -5.23 7.99
C GLY A 68 4.22 -5.38 8.67
N PHE A 69 3.73 -4.32 9.31
CA PHE A 69 2.48 -4.36 10.09
C PHE A 69 1.23 -4.27 9.20
N THR A 70 1.05 -3.17 8.47
CA THR A 70 -0.21 -2.93 7.73
C THR A 70 -0.45 -3.96 6.64
N VAL A 71 0.53 -4.21 5.75
CA VAL A 71 0.36 -5.17 4.65
C VAL A 71 0.13 -6.60 5.17
N SER A 72 0.85 -7.04 6.22
CA SER A 72 0.57 -8.34 6.85
C SER A 72 -0.85 -8.38 7.41
N GLY A 73 -1.34 -7.28 8.00
CA GLY A 73 -2.70 -7.16 8.51
C GLY A 73 -3.74 -7.29 7.39
N VAL A 74 -3.53 -6.57 6.29
CA VAL A 74 -4.36 -6.64 5.07
C VAL A 74 -4.40 -8.06 4.51
N PHE A 75 -3.27 -8.76 4.47
CA PHE A 75 -3.22 -10.14 3.99
C PHE A 75 -3.93 -11.09 4.96
N ALA A 76 -3.72 -10.96 6.27
CA ALA A 76 -4.40 -11.74 7.29
C ALA A 76 -5.92 -11.63 7.18
N THR A 77 -6.43 -10.40 7.11
CA THR A 77 -7.87 -10.15 7.01
C THR A 77 -8.44 -10.59 5.67
N PHE A 78 -7.67 -10.44 4.58
CA PHE A 78 -8.06 -10.95 3.27
C PHE A 78 -8.25 -12.48 3.29
N TYR A 79 -7.24 -13.23 3.75
CA TYR A 79 -7.31 -14.70 3.80
C TYR A 79 -8.42 -15.21 4.74
N TYR A 80 -8.77 -14.44 5.76
CA TYR A 80 -9.91 -14.75 6.63
C TYR A 80 -11.26 -14.44 5.97
N LEU A 81 -11.46 -13.21 5.49
CA LEU A 81 -12.76 -12.78 4.96
C LEU A 81 -13.08 -13.46 3.63
N ALA A 82 -12.10 -13.63 2.73
CA ALA A 82 -12.33 -14.11 1.38
C ALA A 82 -12.93 -15.51 1.39
N GLN A 83 -12.45 -16.38 2.29
CA GLN A 83 -12.99 -17.72 2.48
C GLN A 83 -14.48 -17.71 2.86
N ARG A 84 -14.86 -16.83 3.80
CA ARG A 84 -16.23 -16.74 4.33
C ARG A 84 -17.19 -16.09 3.34
N VAL A 85 -16.77 -15.00 2.72
CA VAL A 85 -17.57 -14.22 1.77
C VAL A 85 -17.80 -14.99 0.48
N LEU A 86 -16.77 -15.67 -0.05
CA LEU A 86 -16.88 -16.46 -1.28
C LEU A 86 -17.47 -17.86 -1.04
N LYS A 87 -17.60 -18.25 0.23
CA LYS A 87 -18.01 -19.60 0.69
C LYS A 87 -17.10 -20.70 0.11
N VAL A 88 -15.79 -20.48 0.17
CA VAL A 88 -14.75 -21.41 -0.31
C VAL A 88 -13.74 -21.63 0.78
N SER A 89 -13.33 -22.87 1.01
CA SER A 89 -12.19 -23.16 1.88
C SER A 89 -10.88 -23.16 1.09
N MET A 90 -9.82 -22.56 1.65
CA MET A 90 -8.49 -22.70 1.05
C MET A 90 -8.00 -24.15 1.03
N ALA A 91 -8.51 -25.02 1.92
CA ALA A 91 -8.18 -26.45 1.90
C ALA A 91 -8.62 -27.16 0.62
N GLU A 92 -9.61 -26.61 -0.11
CA GLU A 92 -10.09 -27.17 -1.38
C GLU A 92 -9.04 -27.06 -2.49
N SER A 93 -8.08 -26.13 -2.37
CA SER A 93 -7.02 -25.93 -3.35
C SER A 93 -5.63 -25.95 -2.72
N LYS A 94 -4.93 -27.06 -2.93
CA LYS A 94 -3.50 -27.19 -2.58
C LYS A 94 -2.64 -26.10 -3.22
N PHE A 95 -3.02 -25.63 -4.41
CA PHE A 95 -2.32 -24.55 -5.12
C PHE A 95 -2.46 -23.21 -4.38
N VAL A 96 -3.69 -22.79 -4.04
CA VAL A 96 -3.92 -21.51 -3.34
C VAL A 96 -3.26 -21.53 -1.96
N MET A 97 -3.31 -22.66 -1.26
CA MET A 97 -2.60 -22.84 0.01
C MET A 97 -1.08 -22.74 -0.13
N PHE A 98 -0.51 -23.34 -1.16
CA PHE A 98 0.93 -23.23 -1.44
C PHE A 98 1.32 -21.78 -1.74
N ILE A 99 0.58 -21.09 -2.60
CA ILE A 99 0.84 -19.69 -2.95
C ILE A 99 0.71 -18.77 -1.73
N GLY A 100 -0.31 -18.98 -0.87
CA GLY A 100 -0.47 -18.18 0.36
C GLY A 100 0.69 -18.37 1.35
N LYS A 101 1.21 -19.59 1.49
CA LYS A 101 2.40 -19.86 2.30
C LYS A 101 3.66 -19.27 1.67
N LEU A 102 3.80 -19.39 0.34
CA LEU A 102 4.93 -18.81 -0.38
C LEU A 102 4.94 -17.29 -0.23
N ALA A 103 3.78 -16.62 -0.37
CA ALA A 103 3.65 -15.19 -0.15
C ALA A 103 4.11 -14.78 1.25
N LEU A 104 3.79 -15.56 2.29
CA LEU A 104 4.27 -15.32 3.65
C LEU A 104 5.80 -15.42 3.75
N TRP A 105 6.40 -16.50 3.24
CA TRP A 105 7.86 -16.69 3.29
C TRP A 105 8.60 -15.63 2.51
N THR A 106 8.10 -15.27 1.32
CA THR A 106 8.67 -14.20 0.50
C THR A 106 8.53 -12.84 1.19
N LEU A 107 7.41 -12.57 1.87
CA LEU A 107 7.24 -11.35 2.69
C LEU A 107 8.23 -11.31 3.86
N LEU A 108 8.47 -12.43 4.55
CA LEU A 108 9.45 -12.49 5.63
C LEU A 108 10.88 -12.27 5.11
N LEU A 109 11.22 -12.86 3.96
CA LEU A 109 12.49 -12.63 3.28
C LEU A 109 12.65 -11.14 2.92
N LEU A 110 11.61 -10.53 2.36
CA LEU A 110 11.57 -9.10 2.04
C LEU A 110 11.75 -8.25 3.30
N ALA A 111 11.06 -8.57 4.39
CA ALA A 111 11.17 -7.83 5.64
C ALA A 111 12.58 -7.90 6.24
N VAL A 112 13.22 -9.06 6.22
CA VAL A 112 14.62 -9.21 6.65
C VAL A 112 15.56 -8.41 5.72
N GLY A 113 15.37 -8.53 4.40
CA GLY A 113 16.15 -7.78 3.41
C GLY A 113 16.03 -6.27 3.60
N MET A 114 14.81 -5.77 3.81
CA MET A 114 14.51 -4.36 4.06
C MET A 114 15.15 -3.84 5.35
N VAL A 115 15.07 -4.60 6.43
CA VAL A 115 15.70 -4.21 7.70
C VAL A 115 17.22 -4.10 7.51
N VAL A 116 17.85 -5.11 6.90
CA VAL A 116 19.30 -5.11 6.66
C VAL A 116 19.71 -3.99 5.71
N SER A 117 18.99 -3.77 4.61
CA SER A 117 19.34 -2.75 3.61
C SER A 117 19.28 -1.33 4.19
N LEU A 118 18.21 -1.02 4.92
CA LEU A 118 18.01 0.30 5.52
C LEU A 118 18.98 0.53 6.69
N PHE A 119 19.33 -0.51 7.46
CA PHE A 119 20.38 -0.38 8.48
C PHE A 119 21.75 -0.08 7.87
N LEU A 120 22.06 -0.65 6.71
CA LEU A 120 23.28 -0.36 5.95
C LEU A 120 23.24 1.01 5.25
N GLY A 121 22.12 1.73 5.31
CA GLY A 121 21.96 3.05 4.71
C GLY A 121 21.73 3.02 3.20
N MET A 122 21.38 1.87 2.62
CA MET A 122 21.00 1.76 1.20
C MET A 122 19.55 2.21 1.05
N SER A 123 19.35 3.33 0.35
CA SER A 123 18.02 3.86 0.09
C SER A 123 17.98 4.76 -1.14
N THR A 124 16.91 4.62 -1.90
CA THR A 124 16.55 5.47 -3.05
C THR A 124 16.10 6.88 -2.66
N SER A 125 16.00 7.18 -1.35
CA SER A 125 15.52 8.45 -0.76
C SER A 125 14.04 8.82 -1.04
N LYS A 126 13.30 8.00 -1.80
CA LYS A 126 11.88 8.17 -2.07
C LYS A 126 11.01 7.72 -0.89
N GLU A 127 10.12 8.59 -0.40
CA GLU A 127 9.25 8.22 0.72
C GLU A 127 8.29 7.08 0.36
N TYR A 128 8.15 6.10 1.25
CA TYR A 128 7.34 4.90 1.05
C TYR A 128 7.82 3.98 -0.08
N ALA A 129 8.97 4.27 -0.68
CA ALA A 129 9.63 3.48 -1.73
C ALA A 129 11.15 3.48 -1.50
N GLN A 130 11.58 3.43 -0.24
CA GLN A 130 12.98 3.59 0.16
C GLN A 130 13.88 2.40 -0.17
N MET A 131 13.30 1.26 -0.55
CA MET A 131 14.03 0.03 -0.88
C MET A 131 14.70 0.19 -2.25
N GLU A 132 15.85 -0.46 -2.44
CA GLU A 132 16.52 -0.50 -3.74
C GLU A 132 15.90 -1.56 -4.66
N TRP A 133 16.18 -1.45 -5.97
CA TRP A 133 15.59 -2.27 -7.03
C TRP A 133 15.53 -3.79 -6.78
N PRO A 134 16.49 -4.47 -6.12
CA PRO A 134 16.39 -5.91 -5.90
C PRO A 134 15.26 -6.28 -4.93
N LEU A 135 15.04 -5.43 -3.92
CA LEU A 135 13.95 -5.59 -2.97
C LEU A 135 12.63 -5.14 -3.56
N ASP A 136 12.63 -4.17 -4.48
CA ASP A 136 11.44 -3.78 -5.23
C ASP A 136 10.91 -4.90 -6.11
N LEU A 137 11.79 -5.62 -6.81
CA LEU A 137 11.41 -6.82 -7.56
C LEU A 137 10.82 -7.89 -6.64
N LEU A 138 11.40 -8.08 -5.46
CA LEU A 138 10.89 -9.04 -4.48
C LEU A 138 9.49 -8.61 -3.96
N THR A 139 9.26 -7.31 -3.74
CA THR A 139 7.95 -6.75 -3.40
C THR A 139 6.92 -7.03 -4.48
N VAL A 140 7.28 -6.82 -5.76
CA VAL A 140 6.40 -7.15 -6.90
C VAL A 140 6.04 -8.64 -6.89
N VAL A 141 7.00 -9.53 -6.62
CA VAL A 141 6.73 -10.98 -6.52
C VAL A 141 5.76 -11.29 -5.38
N VAL A 142 5.95 -10.73 -4.18
CA VAL A 142 5.00 -10.90 -3.05
C VAL A 142 3.60 -10.44 -3.45
N TRP A 143 3.51 -9.28 -4.11
CA TRP A 143 2.24 -8.70 -4.51
C TRP A 143 1.52 -9.55 -5.56
N VAL A 144 2.25 -10.04 -6.57
CA VAL A 144 1.71 -10.94 -7.59
C VAL A 144 1.25 -12.27 -6.99
N LEU A 145 2.02 -12.84 -6.06
CA LEU A 145 1.60 -14.06 -5.35
C LEU A 145 0.28 -13.84 -4.59
N TRP A 146 0.14 -12.71 -3.92
CA TRP A 146 -1.12 -12.35 -3.26
C TRP A 146 -2.26 -12.17 -4.26
N GLY A 147 -2.02 -11.51 -5.39
CA GLY A 147 -3.00 -11.37 -6.48
C GLY A 147 -3.46 -12.70 -7.05
N VAL A 148 -2.53 -13.63 -7.33
CA VAL A 148 -2.84 -14.98 -7.80
C VAL A 148 -3.69 -15.74 -6.77
N ALA A 149 -3.36 -15.63 -5.47
CA ALA A 149 -4.18 -16.23 -4.42
C ALA A 149 -5.58 -15.61 -4.36
N MET A 150 -5.68 -14.28 -4.48
CA MET A 150 -6.96 -13.56 -4.46
C MET A 150 -7.86 -13.94 -5.63
N PHE A 151 -7.37 -13.85 -6.86
CA PHE A 151 -8.13 -14.22 -8.04
C PHE A 151 -8.41 -15.73 -8.11
N GLY A 152 -7.50 -16.57 -7.58
CA GLY A 152 -7.74 -18.00 -7.42
C GLY A 152 -8.95 -18.30 -6.53
N LEU A 153 -9.06 -17.62 -5.38
CA LEU A 153 -10.23 -17.74 -4.50
C LEU A 153 -11.51 -17.24 -5.17
N ILE A 154 -11.45 -16.10 -5.87
CA ILE A 154 -12.60 -15.54 -6.59
C ILE A 154 -13.05 -16.47 -7.73
N GLY A 155 -12.12 -17.18 -8.37
CA GLY A 155 -12.40 -18.15 -9.43
C GLY A 155 -13.14 -19.40 -8.92
N MET A 156 -12.86 -19.82 -7.68
CA MET A 156 -13.50 -20.99 -7.06
C MET A 156 -14.79 -20.65 -6.29
N ARG A 157 -15.26 -19.40 -6.36
CA ARG A 157 -16.38 -18.91 -5.56
C ARG A 157 -17.66 -19.72 -5.76
N ARG A 158 -18.40 -19.93 -4.67
CA ARG A 158 -19.73 -20.55 -4.72
C ARG A 158 -20.85 -19.51 -4.86
N GLU A 159 -20.61 -18.29 -4.40
CA GLU A 159 -21.54 -17.16 -4.53
C GLU A 159 -21.38 -16.42 -5.86
N LYS A 160 -22.51 -16.07 -6.49
CA LYS A 160 -22.50 -15.38 -7.79
C LYS A 160 -22.12 -13.91 -7.65
N ALA A 161 -22.64 -13.25 -6.61
CA ALA A 161 -22.38 -11.84 -6.35
C ALA A 161 -21.13 -11.66 -5.49
N LEU A 162 -20.28 -10.70 -5.87
CA LEU A 162 -19.13 -10.31 -5.08
C LEU A 162 -19.57 -9.27 -4.03
N TYR A 163 -19.27 -9.56 -2.78
CA TYR A 163 -19.49 -8.62 -1.69
C TYR A 163 -18.58 -7.40 -1.80
N ILE A 164 -19.06 -6.25 -1.32
CA ILE A 164 -18.38 -4.96 -1.48
C ILE A 164 -16.95 -4.96 -0.92
N SER A 165 -16.68 -5.65 0.19
CA SER A 165 -15.31 -5.74 0.73
C SER A 165 -14.32 -6.31 -0.27
N LEU A 166 -14.71 -7.27 -1.12
CA LEU A 166 -13.80 -7.82 -2.14
C LEU A 166 -13.49 -6.82 -3.23
N TRP A 167 -14.41 -5.90 -3.54
CA TRP A 167 -14.15 -4.85 -4.53
C TRP A 167 -13.04 -3.93 -4.04
N TYR A 168 -13.07 -3.57 -2.75
CA TYR A 168 -11.98 -2.81 -2.14
C TYR A 168 -10.65 -3.60 -2.15
N TYR A 169 -10.63 -4.90 -1.85
CA TYR A 169 -9.38 -5.68 -1.95
C TYR A 169 -8.84 -5.78 -3.38
N ILE A 170 -9.71 -5.96 -4.39
CA ILE A 170 -9.32 -5.96 -5.80
C ILE A 170 -8.77 -4.58 -6.20
N ALA A 171 -9.42 -3.51 -5.75
CA ALA A 171 -8.95 -2.15 -5.99
C ALA A 171 -7.60 -1.87 -5.32
N CYS A 172 -7.40 -2.34 -4.09
CA CYS A 172 -6.10 -2.31 -3.38
C CYS A 172 -5.02 -3.00 -4.22
N PHE A 173 -5.29 -4.22 -4.71
CA PHE A 173 -4.32 -4.94 -5.54
C PHE A 173 -3.95 -4.17 -6.80
N LEU A 174 -4.95 -3.75 -7.60
CA LEU A 174 -4.74 -3.08 -8.88
C LEU A 174 -4.10 -1.69 -8.71
N GLY A 175 -4.59 -0.91 -7.75
CA GLY A 175 -4.08 0.43 -7.45
C GLY A 175 -2.60 0.37 -7.08
N VAL A 176 -2.26 -0.42 -6.05
CA VAL A 176 -0.86 -0.54 -5.61
C VAL A 176 0.03 -1.12 -6.71
N ALA A 177 -0.42 -2.14 -7.45
CA ALA A 177 0.38 -2.74 -8.52
C ALA A 177 0.73 -1.70 -9.60
N MET A 178 -0.23 -0.88 -10.02
CA MET A 178 0.03 0.18 -10.98
C MET A 178 0.98 1.22 -10.38
N LEU A 179 0.66 1.77 -9.21
CA LEU A 179 1.40 2.90 -8.64
C LEU A 179 2.84 2.53 -8.29
N TYR A 180 3.06 1.33 -7.74
CA TYR A 180 4.39 0.86 -7.34
C TYR A 180 5.31 0.69 -8.55
N LEU A 181 4.80 0.07 -9.62
CA LEU A 181 5.59 -0.14 -10.84
C LEU A 181 6.04 1.17 -11.47
N PHE A 182 5.15 2.18 -11.51
CA PHE A 182 5.48 3.47 -12.13
C PHE A 182 6.43 4.29 -11.26
N ASN A 183 6.27 4.29 -9.94
CA ASN A 183 7.15 5.09 -9.07
C ASN A 183 8.55 4.51 -8.93
N ASN A 184 8.67 3.19 -8.93
CA ASN A 184 9.92 2.46 -8.77
C ASN A 184 10.53 2.09 -10.13
N MET A 185 10.19 2.83 -11.19
CA MET A 185 10.99 2.80 -12.42
C MET A 185 12.31 3.51 -12.15
N GLU A 186 13.36 2.71 -12.05
CA GLU A 186 14.69 3.17 -11.75
C GLU A 186 15.73 2.42 -12.58
N ILE A 187 16.83 3.10 -12.87
CA ILE A 187 17.92 2.55 -13.66
C ILE A 187 19.05 2.19 -12.70
N PRO A 188 19.43 0.92 -12.58
CA PRO A 188 20.58 0.53 -11.77
C PRO A 188 21.86 1.15 -12.35
N THR A 189 22.63 1.82 -11.49
CA THR A 189 23.82 2.57 -11.92
C THR A 189 24.88 1.68 -12.57
N TYR A 190 25.01 0.43 -12.14
CA TYR A 190 25.90 -0.54 -12.79
C TYR A 190 25.60 -0.72 -14.28
N PHE A 191 24.33 -0.84 -14.67
CA PHE A 191 23.94 -1.03 -16.08
C PHE A 191 24.00 0.26 -16.90
N ALA A 192 23.73 1.41 -16.28
CA ALA A 192 23.81 2.71 -16.96
C ALA A 192 25.25 3.17 -17.24
N THR A 193 26.21 2.72 -16.43
CA THR A 193 27.59 3.23 -16.44
C THR A 193 28.60 2.18 -16.90
N GLU A 194 28.15 1.16 -17.66
CA GLU A 194 28.99 0.07 -18.18
C GLU A 194 29.89 -0.61 -17.12
N GLY A 195 29.38 -0.75 -15.89
CA GLY A 195 30.07 -1.44 -14.80
C GLY A 195 30.86 -0.56 -13.82
N LEU A 196 30.82 0.77 -13.97
CA LEU A 196 31.45 1.71 -13.03
C LEU A 196 30.60 1.99 -11.77
N GLY A 197 29.29 1.72 -11.82
CA GLY A 197 28.35 1.96 -10.71
C GLY A 197 28.21 0.78 -9.74
N SER A 198 27.53 1.00 -8.61
CA SER A 198 27.16 -0.10 -7.70
C SER A 198 25.99 -0.90 -8.28
N ILE A 199 26.04 -2.23 -8.15
CA ILE A 199 24.93 -3.12 -8.53
C ILE A 199 23.70 -2.83 -7.68
N THR A 200 23.88 -2.42 -6.43
CA THR A 200 22.78 -2.23 -5.48
C THR A 200 22.15 -0.84 -5.52
N HIS A 201 22.75 0.11 -6.23
CA HIS A 201 22.29 1.50 -6.25
C HIS A 201 21.61 1.83 -7.57
N SER A 202 20.42 2.40 -7.50
CA SER A 202 19.63 2.85 -8.64
C SER A 202 19.34 4.35 -8.60
N VAL A 203 19.02 4.92 -9.76
CA VAL A 203 18.59 6.32 -9.91
C VAL A 203 17.19 6.33 -10.50
N SER A 204 16.31 7.18 -9.97
CA SER A 204 14.96 7.37 -10.49
C SER A 204 14.98 7.66 -12.00
N MET A 205 14.03 7.08 -12.74
CA MET A 205 13.81 7.39 -14.14
C MET A 205 13.38 8.86 -14.36
N TYR A 206 12.85 9.51 -13.32
CA TYR A 206 12.35 10.87 -13.37
C TYR A 206 13.28 11.83 -12.62
N SER A 207 13.15 13.13 -12.92
CA SER A 207 13.89 14.18 -12.23
C SER A 207 13.03 15.43 -11.97
N GLY A 208 13.45 16.23 -10.99
CA GLY A 208 12.83 17.52 -10.66
C GLY A 208 11.35 17.43 -10.33
N THR A 209 10.54 18.33 -10.90
CA THR A 209 9.09 18.40 -10.70
C THR A 209 8.36 17.13 -11.11
N ASN A 210 8.82 16.46 -12.16
CA ASN A 210 8.21 15.23 -12.63
C ASN A 210 8.42 14.10 -11.63
N ASP A 211 9.62 13.98 -11.05
CA ASP A 211 9.87 12.98 -10.00
C ASP A 211 9.05 13.26 -8.74
N ALA A 212 8.93 14.52 -8.36
CA ALA A 212 8.11 14.93 -7.21
C ALA A 212 6.61 14.61 -7.41
N LEU A 213 6.08 14.85 -8.62
CA LEU A 213 4.70 14.52 -8.98
C LEU A 213 4.45 13.02 -8.94
N VAL A 214 5.32 12.21 -9.56
CA VAL A 214 5.20 10.74 -9.55
C VAL A 214 5.35 10.19 -8.13
N GLN A 215 6.30 10.73 -7.37
CA GLN A 215 6.56 10.35 -5.98
C GLN A 215 5.33 10.58 -5.09
N TRP A 216 4.64 11.72 -5.21
CA TRP A 216 3.47 11.99 -4.39
C TRP A 216 2.17 11.44 -4.95
N TRP A 217 2.11 11.17 -6.26
CA TRP A 217 1.08 10.31 -6.83
C TRP A 217 1.18 8.90 -6.23
N TRP A 218 2.38 8.33 -6.11
CA TRP A 218 2.60 7.09 -5.34
C TRP A 218 2.31 7.28 -3.86
N GLY A 219 2.98 8.19 -3.16
CA GLY A 219 2.94 8.30 -1.71
C GLY A 219 1.55 8.55 -1.16
N HIS A 220 0.77 9.42 -1.79
CA HIS A 220 -0.62 9.66 -1.40
C HIS A 220 -1.51 8.43 -1.62
N ASN A 221 -1.38 7.82 -2.80
CA ASN A 221 -2.18 6.66 -3.16
C ASN A 221 -1.72 5.38 -2.46
N ALA A 222 -0.48 5.29 -2.01
CA ALA A 222 0.00 4.22 -1.15
C ALA A 222 -0.79 4.23 0.16
N VAL A 223 -0.98 5.40 0.77
CA VAL A 223 -1.86 5.54 1.94
C VAL A 223 -3.32 5.22 1.57
N ALA A 224 -3.82 5.69 0.42
CA ALA A 224 -5.17 5.38 -0.04
C ALA A 224 -5.43 3.87 -0.14
N PHE A 225 -4.62 3.18 -0.93
CA PHE A 225 -4.87 1.81 -1.34
C PHE A 225 -4.33 0.80 -0.33
N VAL A 226 -3.38 1.15 0.54
CA VAL A 226 -2.87 0.27 1.61
C VAL A 226 -3.53 0.55 2.96
N PHE A 227 -3.84 1.80 3.29
CA PHE A 227 -4.39 2.18 4.60
C PHE A 227 -5.88 2.52 4.58
N THR A 228 -6.44 3.05 3.51
CA THR A 228 -7.86 3.41 3.50
C THR A 228 -8.71 2.27 2.96
N VAL A 229 -8.45 1.86 1.72
CA VAL A 229 -9.24 0.89 0.96
C VAL A 229 -9.41 -0.46 1.67
N PRO A 230 -8.33 -1.17 2.08
CA PRO A 230 -8.48 -2.46 2.72
C PRO A 230 -9.01 -2.35 4.15
N ILE A 231 -8.74 -1.25 4.88
CA ILE A 231 -9.34 -1.03 6.20
C ILE A 231 -10.85 -0.81 6.07
N VAL A 232 -11.29 -0.03 5.08
CA VAL A 232 -12.72 0.10 4.75
C VAL A 232 -13.30 -1.28 4.40
N ALA A 233 -12.58 -2.12 3.65
CA ALA A 233 -12.99 -3.49 3.36
C ALA A 233 -13.16 -4.34 4.63
N MET A 234 -12.24 -4.21 5.60
CA MET A 234 -12.33 -4.85 6.91
C MET A 234 -13.55 -4.36 7.68
N ILE A 235 -13.82 -3.05 7.70
CA ILE A 235 -14.99 -2.46 8.35
C ILE A 235 -16.28 -3.02 7.75
N TYR A 236 -16.41 -3.06 6.42
CA TYR A 236 -17.58 -3.65 5.74
C TYR A 236 -17.80 -5.13 6.07
N TYR A 237 -16.78 -5.84 6.56
CA TYR A 237 -16.90 -7.23 6.98
C TYR A 237 -17.16 -7.38 8.47
N PHE A 238 -16.30 -6.80 9.32
CA PHE A 238 -16.33 -7.00 10.77
C PHE A 238 -17.44 -6.17 11.44
N LEU A 239 -17.72 -4.95 10.98
CA LEU A 239 -18.72 -4.10 11.64
C LEU A 239 -20.13 -4.69 11.57
N PRO A 240 -20.65 -5.14 10.42
CA PRO A 240 -21.95 -5.83 10.37
C PRO A 240 -21.93 -7.16 11.11
N LYS A 241 -20.76 -7.84 11.13
CA LYS A 241 -20.63 -9.16 11.75
C LYS A 241 -20.71 -9.10 13.26
N GLU A 242 -20.08 -8.11 13.89
CA GLU A 242 -20.09 -7.92 15.34
C GLU A 242 -21.36 -7.22 15.83
N SER A 243 -21.89 -6.26 15.08
CA SER A 243 -23.14 -5.58 15.45
C SER A 243 -24.39 -6.43 15.23
N GLY A 244 -24.29 -7.49 14.41
CA GLY A 244 -25.45 -8.28 14.00
C GLY A 244 -26.44 -7.50 13.12
N GLN A 245 -26.08 -6.29 12.68
CA GLN A 245 -26.92 -5.43 11.85
C GLN A 245 -26.59 -5.58 10.37
N ALA A 246 -27.58 -5.38 9.52
CA ALA A 246 -27.36 -5.33 8.08
C ALA A 246 -26.62 -4.03 7.69
N ILE A 247 -25.86 -4.07 6.59
CA ILE A 247 -25.21 -2.88 6.05
C ILE A 247 -26.26 -1.84 5.66
N TYR A 248 -26.05 -0.61 6.12
CA TYR A 248 -26.87 0.52 5.74
C TYR A 248 -26.61 0.92 4.27
N SER A 249 -27.67 0.95 3.45
CA SER A 249 -27.71 1.43 2.06
C SER A 249 -26.63 0.88 1.11
N TYR A 250 -27.01 -0.10 0.30
CA TYR A 250 -26.16 -0.59 -0.80
C TYR A 250 -25.79 0.51 -1.82
N LYS A 251 -26.71 1.45 -2.09
CA LYS A 251 -26.46 2.57 -3.03
C LYS A 251 -25.34 3.48 -2.53
N LEU A 252 -25.30 3.74 -1.22
CA LEU A 252 -24.24 4.55 -0.62
C LEU A 252 -22.89 3.83 -0.69
N SER A 253 -22.89 2.50 -0.50
CA SER A 253 -21.66 1.69 -0.62
C SER A 253 -21.08 1.75 -2.04
N LEU A 254 -21.93 1.71 -3.07
CA LEU A 254 -21.55 1.88 -4.48
C LEU A 254 -20.98 3.27 -4.76
N LEU A 255 -21.67 4.33 -4.31
CA LEU A 255 -21.23 5.72 -4.50
C LEU A 255 -19.90 5.95 -3.79
N SER A 256 -19.77 5.48 -2.55
CA SER A 256 -18.55 5.59 -1.76
C SER A 256 -17.39 4.86 -2.41
N PHE A 257 -17.60 3.65 -2.93
CA PHE A 257 -16.56 2.88 -3.62
C PHE A 257 -16.06 3.63 -4.86
N TRP A 258 -16.94 3.94 -5.82
CA TRP A 258 -16.52 4.58 -7.07
C TRP A 258 -16.04 6.02 -6.87
N GLY A 259 -16.67 6.76 -5.96
CA GLY A 259 -16.22 8.10 -5.58
C GLY A 259 -14.81 8.08 -5.00
N LEU A 260 -14.52 7.15 -4.09
CA LEU A 260 -13.18 6.97 -3.53
C LEU A 260 -12.19 6.59 -4.63
N MET A 261 -12.52 5.63 -5.51
CA MET A 261 -11.60 5.18 -6.56
C MET A 261 -11.26 6.26 -7.58
N PHE A 262 -12.21 7.13 -7.90
CA PHE A 262 -11.98 8.19 -8.88
C PHE A 262 -11.28 9.40 -8.28
N VAL A 263 -11.72 9.89 -7.11
CA VAL A 263 -11.23 11.15 -6.55
C VAL A 263 -9.84 11.01 -5.93
N TYR A 264 -9.57 9.89 -5.24
CA TYR A 264 -8.35 9.75 -4.44
C TYR A 264 -7.07 9.71 -5.31
N LEU A 265 -7.18 9.21 -6.55
CA LEU A 265 -6.05 9.17 -7.49
C LEU A 265 -5.44 10.55 -7.78
N TRP A 266 -6.24 11.62 -7.69
CA TRP A 266 -5.83 12.98 -8.02
C TRP A 266 -5.29 13.78 -6.84
N ALA A 267 -5.43 13.29 -5.61
CA ALA A 267 -5.08 14.03 -4.41
C ALA A 267 -3.56 14.06 -4.11
N GLY A 268 -2.73 13.43 -4.95
CA GLY A 268 -1.26 13.49 -4.80
C GLY A 268 -0.70 14.91 -4.83
N SER A 269 -1.32 15.84 -5.58
CA SER A 269 -0.85 17.23 -5.71
C SER A 269 -0.89 18.01 -4.40
N HIS A 270 -1.67 17.60 -3.39
CA HIS A 270 -1.72 18.31 -2.12
C HIS A 270 -0.40 18.28 -1.35
N HIS A 271 0.50 17.34 -1.68
CA HIS A 271 1.80 17.22 -1.03
C HIS A 271 2.81 18.23 -1.58
N LEU A 272 2.48 18.84 -2.73
CA LEU A 272 3.31 19.78 -3.46
C LEU A 272 2.77 21.21 -3.40
N LEU A 273 1.79 21.46 -2.52
CA LEU A 273 1.23 22.79 -2.31
C LEU A 273 2.37 23.75 -1.93
N MET A 274 2.49 24.84 -2.70
CA MET A 274 3.51 25.88 -2.55
C MET A 274 4.97 25.47 -2.83
N VAL A 275 5.25 24.23 -3.28
CA VAL A 275 6.63 23.80 -3.62
C VAL A 275 7.09 24.41 -4.96
N TYR A 276 6.17 24.83 -5.82
CA TYR A 276 6.44 25.37 -7.18
C TYR A 276 5.89 26.78 -7.42
N SER A 277 5.83 27.65 -6.41
CA SER A 277 5.41 29.04 -6.65
C SER A 277 6.56 29.92 -7.18
N THR A 278 7.16 29.53 -8.31
CA THR A 278 7.83 30.47 -9.23
C THR A 278 6.92 30.69 -10.43
N ARG A 279 5.84 31.45 -10.19
CA ARG A 279 5.05 32.29 -11.12
C ARG A 279 4.57 31.75 -12.49
N LEU A 280 4.87 30.52 -12.92
CA LEU A 280 4.47 30.01 -14.26
C LEU A 280 3.86 28.59 -14.27
N ASP A 281 4.00 27.80 -13.20
CA ASP A 281 3.57 26.39 -13.21
C ASP A 281 2.39 26.11 -12.24
N ALA A 282 2.04 27.09 -11.41
CA ALA A 282 0.99 26.98 -10.39
C ALA A 282 -0.42 26.75 -10.98
N ASP A 283 -0.63 27.15 -12.23
CA ASP A 283 -1.93 27.06 -12.88
C ASP A 283 -2.28 25.63 -13.32
N TYR A 284 -1.28 24.76 -13.55
CA TYR A 284 -1.51 23.39 -14.03
C TYR A 284 -1.92 22.42 -12.91
N GLY A 285 -1.36 22.56 -11.70
CA GLY A 285 -1.66 21.67 -10.57
C GLY A 285 -2.98 22.00 -9.86
N ILE A 286 -3.33 23.28 -9.79
CA ILE A 286 -4.58 23.77 -9.19
C ILE A 286 -5.75 23.66 -10.19
N GLY A 287 -5.47 23.74 -11.50
CA GLY A 287 -6.50 23.69 -12.55
C GLY A 287 -7.34 22.41 -12.54
N ILE A 288 -6.77 21.24 -12.31
CA ILE A 288 -7.53 19.98 -12.38
C ILE A 288 -8.49 19.82 -11.18
N PHE A 289 -8.09 20.25 -9.98
CA PHE A 289 -8.92 20.12 -8.78
C PHE A 289 -9.99 21.22 -8.68
N SER A 290 -9.69 22.44 -9.14
CA SER A 290 -10.61 23.58 -9.11
C SER A 290 -11.69 23.52 -10.19
N THR A 291 -11.40 22.95 -11.37
CA THR A 291 -12.37 22.89 -12.48
C THR A 291 -13.53 21.93 -12.19
N PHE A 292 -13.29 20.84 -11.44
CA PHE A 292 -14.34 19.87 -11.11
C PHE A 292 -15.29 20.34 -10.00
N LEU A 293 -14.87 21.24 -9.11
CA LEU A 293 -15.69 21.69 -7.98
C LEU A 293 -16.50 22.97 -8.25
N PHE A 294 -16.14 23.77 -9.27
CA PHE A 294 -16.79 25.06 -9.52
C PHE A 294 -17.70 25.11 -10.76
N CYS A 295 -17.81 24.04 -11.56
CA CYS A 295 -18.61 24.07 -12.79
C CYS A 295 -20.03 23.46 -12.66
N HIS A 296 -20.61 23.40 -11.45
CA HIS A 296 -21.98 22.92 -11.31
C HIS A 296 -22.78 23.64 -10.22
N HIS A 297 -22.95 24.96 -10.35
CA HIS A 297 -24.17 25.64 -9.91
C HIS A 297 -24.47 26.79 -10.87
N GLY A 298 -25.73 26.84 -11.32
CA GLY A 298 -26.20 27.70 -12.38
C GLY A 298 -26.19 29.18 -11.99
N ASP A 299 -26.07 29.98 -13.05
CA ASP A 299 -26.34 31.40 -13.16
C ASP A 299 -25.41 32.42 -12.48
N LEU A 300 -25.04 33.39 -13.35
CA LEU A 300 -24.59 34.75 -13.12
C LEU A 300 -23.10 34.99 -12.80
N ARG A 301 -22.41 35.34 -13.90
CA ARG A 301 -21.41 36.41 -14.01
C ARG A 301 -20.21 36.34 -13.06
N LEU A 302 -19.13 35.70 -13.50
CA LEU A 302 -17.79 36.25 -13.27
C LEU A 302 -16.86 35.82 -14.41
N THR A 303 -16.31 36.84 -15.04
CA THR A 303 -15.29 36.88 -16.08
C THR A 303 -14.24 35.79 -15.92
N CYS A 304 -14.11 34.93 -16.94
CA CYS A 304 -12.84 34.27 -17.25
C CYS A 304 -11.76 35.35 -17.38
N PHE A 305 -10.78 35.34 -16.49
CA PHE A 305 -9.48 35.93 -16.76
C PHE A 305 -8.45 34.81 -16.59
N LEU A 306 -8.07 34.23 -17.73
CA LEU A 306 -6.87 33.43 -17.93
C LEU A 306 -5.97 34.26 -18.85
N LEU A 307 -4.93 34.85 -18.26
CA LEU A 307 -3.63 35.08 -18.87
C LEU A 307 -2.61 34.50 -17.90
#